data_AF-A0A367I574-F1
#
_entry.id   AF-A0A367I574-F1
#
_cell.length_a   1.000
_cell.length_b   1.000
_cell.length_c   1.000
_cell.angle_alpha   90.00
_cell.angle_beta   90.00
_cell.angle_gamma   90.00
#
_symmetry.space_group_name_H-M   'P 1'
#
loop_
_entity.id
_entity.type
_entity.pdbx_description
1 polymer ?
#
loop_
_entity_poly.entity_id
_entity_poly.type
_entity_poly.pdbx_seq_one_letter_code
_entity_poly.pdbx_strand_id
1 'polypeptide(L)'
;MEPTTLALPVLINGVKALASAYDGYEKGRFMKSDQAVREEIRRRADMIRSHIERIMERHHRDGNREQRDECDSTLTSVHGMSEDATMAVTGSPNSIHDGVGKLSRKGRKRIVEHDLKTLNLLVDTTRMLNLILSSDEEAPSMAEIHDRIGRARNHFRERNMYIDGLEKR
;
A
#
# COMPACT_ATOMS: atom_id res chain seq x y z
N MET A 1 -20.36 7.67 17.06
CA MET A 1 -20.63 7.33 15.64
C MET A 1 -19.31 6.96 15.01
N GLU A 2 -19.12 5.67 14.71
CA GLU A 2 -17.92 5.12 14.05
C GLU A 2 -17.79 5.69 12.62
N PRO A 3 -16.74 6.46 12.27
CA PRO A 3 -16.53 6.96 10.90
C PRO A 3 -15.96 5.88 9.95
N THR A 4 -15.79 4.64 10.42
CA THR A 4 -14.99 3.61 9.77
C THR A 4 -15.73 2.85 8.66
N THR A 5 -17.06 2.72 8.77
CA THR A 5 -17.88 1.89 7.87
C THR A 5 -18.22 2.56 6.54
N LEU A 6 -18.31 3.89 6.50
CA LEU A 6 -18.61 4.66 5.28
C LEU A 6 -17.40 4.82 4.35
N ALA A 7 -16.17 4.64 4.85
CA ALA A 7 -14.96 4.71 4.04
C ALA A 7 -14.81 3.51 3.09
N LEU A 8 -15.30 2.32 3.47
CA LEU A 8 -15.03 1.06 2.77
C LEU A 8 -15.67 0.97 1.36
N PRO A 9 -16.96 1.29 1.16
CA PRO A 9 -17.58 1.30 -0.17
C PRO A 9 -16.99 2.38 -1.08
N VAL A 10 -16.64 3.53 -0.52
CA VAL A 10 -15.97 4.63 -1.23
C VAL A 10 -14.56 4.20 -1.69
N LEU A 11 -13.84 3.39 -0.90
CA LEU A 11 -12.51 2.86 -1.23
C LEU A 11 -12.53 1.81 -2.36
N ILE A 12 -13.48 0.88 -2.36
CA ILE A 12 -13.66 -0.09 -3.47
C ILE A 12 -14.08 0.66 -4.74
N ASN A 13 -14.95 1.66 -4.60
CA ASN A 13 -15.36 2.50 -5.71
C ASN A 13 -14.24 3.44 -6.19
N GLY A 14 -13.30 3.84 -5.33
CA GLY A 14 -12.12 4.63 -5.69
C GLY A 14 -11.11 3.82 -6.50
N VAL A 15 -10.84 2.58 -6.09
CA VAL A 15 -10.00 1.64 -6.86
C VAL A 15 -10.66 1.28 -8.19
N LYS A 16 -11.97 1.00 -8.19
CA LYS A 16 -12.74 0.76 -9.41
C LYS A 16 -12.83 2.01 -10.30
N ALA A 17 -12.97 3.21 -9.74
CA ALA A 17 -12.99 4.47 -10.48
C ALA A 17 -11.63 4.81 -11.07
N LEU A 18 -10.53 4.52 -10.36
CA LEU A 18 -9.16 4.59 -10.90
C LEU A 18 -8.98 3.64 -12.08
N ALA A 19 -9.49 2.41 -11.97
CA ALA A 19 -9.50 1.42 -13.03
C ALA A 19 -10.42 1.82 -14.21
N SER A 20 -11.59 2.42 -13.95
CA SER A 20 -12.55 2.86 -14.99
C SER A 20 -12.14 4.15 -15.67
N ALA A 21 -11.51 5.10 -14.97
CA ALA A 21 -10.90 6.29 -15.57
C ALA A 21 -9.77 5.94 -16.55
N TYR A 22 -9.24 4.72 -16.47
CA TYR A 22 -8.19 4.18 -17.33
C TYR A 22 -8.68 3.78 -18.74
N ASP A 23 -9.98 3.57 -18.97
CA ASP A 23 -10.46 3.15 -20.31
C ASP A 23 -10.35 4.25 -21.39
N GLY A 24 -10.10 5.51 -21.02
CA GLY A 24 -10.08 6.65 -21.95
C GLY A 24 -8.72 7.34 -22.23
N TYR A 25 -7.58 6.64 -22.24
CA TYR A 25 -6.32 7.22 -21.74
C TYR A 25 -5.24 7.77 -22.72
N GLU A 26 -4.75 8.99 -22.43
CA GLU A 26 -3.58 9.69 -23.01
C GLU A 26 -2.42 9.85 -22.01
N LYS A 27 -1.19 10.15 -22.49
CA LYS A 27 0.08 10.19 -21.72
C LYS A 27 0.03 11.04 -20.42
N GLY A 28 -0.59 12.22 -20.45
CA GLY A 28 -0.64 13.13 -19.30
C GLY A 28 -1.50 12.64 -18.13
N ARG A 29 -2.49 11.77 -18.39
CA ARG A 29 -3.26 11.16 -17.29
C ARG A 29 -2.42 10.14 -16.54
N PHE A 30 -1.49 9.43 -17.20
CA PHE A 30 -0.73 8.31 -16.60
C PHE A 30 0.05 8.72 -15.39
N MET A 31 0.81 9.80 -15.52
CA MET A 31 1.59 10.33 -14.42
C MET A 31 0.69 10.67 -13.22
N LYS A 32 -0.52 11.21 -13.47
CA LYS A 32 -1.50 11.51 -12.43
C LYS A 32 -2.06 10.24 -11.77
N SER A 33 -2.40 9.20 -12.53
CA SER A 33 -2.91 7.95 -11.93
C SER A 33 -1.80 7.18 -11.21
N ASP A 34 -0.58 7.14 -11.75
CA ASP A 34 0.58 6.56 -11.07
C ASP A 34 0.84 7.24 -9.72
N GLN A 35 0.87 8.57 -9.73
CA GLN A 35 0.98 9.37 -8.52
C GLN A 35 -0.16 9.09 -7.54
N ALA A 36 -1.41 9.07 -8.01
CA ALA A 36 -2.57 8.80 -7.17
C ALA A 36 -2.53 7.43 -6.50
N VAL A 37 -2.08 6.38 -7.21
CA VAL A 37 -1.93 5.04 -6.64
C VAL A 37 -0.85 5.02 -5.56
N ARG A 38 0.29 5.67 -5.79
CA ARG A 38 1.37 5.77 -4.78
C ARG A 38 0.96 6.60 -3.57
N GLU A 39 0.23 7.69 -3.76
CA GLU A 39 -0.35 8.48 -2.66
C GLU A 39 -1.37 7.68 -1.85
N GLU A 40 -2.20 6.85 -2.50
CA GLU A 40 -3.11 5.93 -1.80
C GLU A 40 -2.34 4.85 -1.02
N ILE A 41 -1.25 4.30 -1.57
CA ILE A 41 -0.35 3.39 -0.83
C ILE A 41 0.19 4.06 0.43
N ARG A 42 0.67 5.31 0.34
CA ARG A 42 1.16 6.08 1.50
C ARG A 42 0.07 6.31 2.53
N ARG A 43 -1.12 6.75 2.10
CA ARG A 43 -2.28 6.94 2.98
C ARG A 43 -2.66 5.65 3.71
N ARG A 44 -2.53 4.49 3.06
CA ARG A 44 -2.77 3.19 3.71
C ARG A 44 -1.66 2.77 4.65
N ALA A 45 -0.40 3.02 4.32
CA ALA A 45 0.70 2.81 5.26
C ALA A 45 0.47 3.63 6.54
N ASP A 46 0.05 4.91 6.42
CA ASP A 46 -0.29 5.74 7.58
C ASP A 46 -1.48 5.20 8.38
N MET A 47 -2.53 4.72 7.70
CA MET A 47 -3.67 4.08 8.37
C MET A 47 -3.26 2.82 9.14
N ILE A 48 -2.47 1.96 8.52
CA ILE A 48 -1.91 0.75 9.13
C ILE A 48 -1.05 1.12 10.34
N ARG A 49 -0.19 2.14 10.21
CA ARG A 49 0.63 2.68 11.30
C ARG A 49 -0.23 3.06 12.50
N SER A 50 -1.27 3.87 12.30
CA SER A 50 -2.18 4.28 13.37
C SER A 50 -2.99 3.12 13.97
N HIS A 51 -3.24 2.04 13.23
CA HIS A 51 -3.87 0.84 13.79
C HIS A 51 -2.90 0.09 14.71
N ILE A 52 -1.66 -0.10 14.28
CA ILE A 52 -0.62 -0.78 15.06
C ILE A 52 -0.26 0.03 16.31
N GLU A 53 -0.14 1.36 16.22
CA GLU A 53 0.09 2.25 17.38
C GLU A 53 -0.99 2.05 18.47
N ARG A 54 -2.27 1.94 18.07
CA ARG A 54 -3.37 1.67 19.00
C ARG A 54 -3.31 0.27 19.62
N ILE A 55 -2.90 -0.74 18.85
CA ILE A 55 -2.71 -2.11 19.36
C ILE A 55 -1.55 -2.15 20.34
N MET A 56 -0.43 -1.50 20.00
CA MET A 56 0.74 -1.37 20.85
C MET A 56 0.41 -0.69 22.19
N GLU A 57 -0.43 0.35 22.17
CA GLU A 57 -0.90 1.02 23.39
C GLU A 57 -1.75 0.10 24.30
N ARG A 58 -2.55 -0.81 23.72
CA ARG A 58 -3.26 -1.85 24.49
C ARG A 58 -2.27 -2.78 25.18
N HIS A 59 -1.31 -3.33 24.43
CA HIS A 59 -0.26 -4.18 24.99
C HIS A 59 0.61 -3.46 26.03
N HIS A 60 0.80 -2.15 25.90
CA HIS A 60 1.46 -1.33 26.92
C HIS A 60 0.69 -1.28 28.22
N ARG A 61 -0.63 -1.04 28.16
CA ARG A 61 -1.48 -1.04 29.36
C ARG A 61 -1.55 -2.42 30.02
N ASP A 62 -1.50 -3.48 29.23
CA ASP A 62 -1.56 -4.86 29.71
C ASP A 62 -0.21 -5.41 30.18
N GLY A 63 0.87 -4.62 30.08
CA GLY A 63 2.23 -5.05 30.45
C GLY A 63 2.83 -6.11 29.51
N ASN A 64 2.23 -6.34 28.34
CA ASN A 64 2.68 -7.33 27.38
C ASN A 64 3.82 -6.78 26.52
N ARG A 65 5.04 -6.87 27.06
CA ARG A 65 6.26 -6.34 26.41
C ARG A 65 6.57 -7.03 25.09
N GLU A 66 6.44 -8.35 25.02
CA GLU A 66 6.74 -9.12 23.80
C GLU A 66 5.88 -8.67 22.62
N GLN A 67 4.57 -8.51 22.83
CA GLN A 67 3.67 -8.04 21.76
C GLN A 67 3.93 -6.59 21.37
N ARG A 68 4.42 -5.75 22.30
CA ARG A 68 4.84 -4.39 21.94
C ARG A 68 6.07 -4.39 21.06
N ASP A 69 7.06 -5.22 21.37
CA ASP A 69 8.29 -5.32 20.58
C ASP A 69 7.95 -5.82 19.16
N GLU A 70 6.99 -6.73 19.01
CA GLU A 70 6.47 -7.15 17.70
C GLU A 70 5.74 -6.03 16.96
N CYS A 71 4.93 -5.22 17.66
CA CYS A 71 4.30 -4.03 17.06
C CYS A 71 5.35 -3.02 16.57
N ASP A 72 6.40 -2.77 17.33
CA ASP A 72 7.49 -1.83 16.98
C ASP A 72 8.27 -2.29 15.74
N SER A 73 8.60 -3.59 15.71
CA SER A 73 9.18 -4.26 14.53
C SER A 73 8.27 -4.11 13.30
N THR A 74 6.97 -4.34 13.48
CA THR A 74 5.97 -4.17 12.42
C THR A 74 5.89 -2.72 11.92
N LEU A 75 5.91 -1.74 12.83
CA LEU A 75 5.91 -0.31 12.50
C LEU A 75 7.11 0.07 11.64
N THR A 76 8.29 -0.48 11.94
CA THR A 76 9.50 -0.28 11.13
C THR A 76 9.27 -0.72 9.68
N SER A 77 8.61 -1.86 9.47
CA SER A 77 8.25 -2.36 8.13
C SER A 77 7.21 -1.47 7.42
N VAL A 78 6.24 -0.90 8.15
CA VAL A 78 5.25 0.05 7.61
C VAL A 78 5.91 1.35 7.19
N HIS A 79 6.82 1.89 8.01
CA HIS A 79 7.61 3.08 7.67
C HIS A 79 8.38 2.87 6.38
N GLY A 80 9.07 1.74 6.27
CA GLY A 80 9.79 1.38 5.07
C GLY A 80 8.91 1.31 3.81
N MET A 81 7.66 0.85 3.93
CA MET A 81 6.70 0.87 2.82
C MET A 81 6.30 2.29 2.38
N SER A 82 6.10 3.19 3.34
CA SER A 82 5.79 4.61 3.05
C SER A 82 6.95 5.33 2.36
N GLU A 83 8.19 5.06 2.80
CA GLU A 83 9.41 5.57 2.19
C GLU A 83 9.58 5.06 0.76
N ASP A 84 9.44 3.75 0.54
CA ASP A 84 9.54 3.16 -0.80
C ASP A 84 8.51 3.80 -1.76
N ALA A 85 7.27 4.01 -1.32
CA ALA A 85 6.23 4.66 -2.13
C ALA A 85 6.52 6.14 -2.41
N THR A 86 7.19 6.83 -1.49
CA THR A 86 7.65 8.21 -1.66
C THR A 86 8.78 8.30 -2.69
N MET A 87 9.70 7.34 -2.68
CA MET A 87 10.86 7.32 -3.58
C MET A 87 10.54 6.77 -4.98
N ALA A 88 9.49 5.96 -5.13
CA ALA A 88 9.09 5.33 -6.39
C ALA A 88 8.48 6.29 -7.43
N VAL A 89 8.73 7.61 -7.34
CA VAL A 89 8.14 8.62 -8.24
C VAL A 89 8.65 8.44 -9.65
N THR A 90 7.75 8.01 -10.55
CA THR A 90 8.02 8.01 -11.99
C THR A 90 8.00 9.44 -12.51
N GLY A 91 8.96 9.80 -13.37
CA GLY A 91 9.04 11.13 -13.97
C GLY A 91 9.40 12.28 -13.02
N SER A 92 9.86 11.97 -11.81
CA SER A 92 10.63 12.92 -10.99
C SER A 92 12.03 13.09 -11.59
N PRO A 93 12.70 14.25 -11.44
CA PRO A 93 14.13 14.39 -11.75
C PRO A 93 15.00 13.36 -11.02
N ASN A 94 14.50 12.79 -9.91
CA ASN A 94 15.16 11.77 -9.12
C ASN A 94 14.71 10.33 -9.48
N SER A 95 13.87 10.17 -10.50
CA SER A 95 13.44 8.85 -10.95
C SER A 95 14.57 8.19 -11.73
N ILE A 96 14.91 6.95 -11.39
CA ILE A 96 15.84 6.15 -12.21
C ILE A 96 15.23 5.72 -13.56
N HIS A 97 13.92 5.95 -13.76
CA HIS A 97 13.14 5.49 -14.92
C HIS A 97 12.60 6.66 -15.75
N ASP A 98 13.50 7.36 -16.46
CA ASP A 98 13.14 8.47 -17.38
C ASP A 98 12.26 8.02 -18.57
N GLY A 99 12.29 6.71 -18.90
CA GLY A 99 11.58 6.11 -20.01
C GLY A 99 10.10 5.78 -19.73
N VAL A 100 9.65 5.81 -18.48
CA VAL A 100 8.29 5.39 -18.10
C VAL A 100 7.19 6.16 -18.84
N GLY A 101 7.40 7.47 -19.08
CA GLY A 101 6.47 8.29 -19.86
C GLY A 101 6.36 7.90 -21.34
N LYS A 102 7.31 7.11 -21.86
CA LYS A 102 7.37 6.60 -23.24
C LYS A 102 6.78 5.19 -23.38
N LEU A 103 6.46 4.51 -22.28
CA LEU A 103 5.85 3.18 -22.30
C LEU A 103 4.54 3.17 -23.10
N SER A 104 4.28 2.08 -23.80
CA SER A 104 3.01 1.87 -24.50
C SER A 104 1.81 1.91 -23.53
N ARG A 105 0.59 2.13 -24.05
CA ARG A 105 -0.63 2.05 -23.23
C ARG A 105 -0.74 0.71 -22.47
N LYS A 106 -0.29 -0.39 -23.08
CA LYS A 106 -0.25 -1.71 -22.46
C LYS A 106 0.80 -1.79 -21.34
N GLY A 107 2.00 -1.24 -21.54
CA GLY A 107 3.05 -1.20 -20.52
C GLY A 107 2.64 -0.36 -19.31
N ARG A 108 2.08 0.83 -19.55
CA ARG A 108 1.51 1.69 -18.51
C ARG A 108 0.41 0.99 -17.71
N LYS A 109 -0.49 0.26 -18.38
CA LYS A 109 -1.56 -0.50 -17.72
C LYS A 109 -0.99 -1.52 -16.74
N ARG A 110 0.05 -2.22 -17.16
CA ARG A 110 0.70 -3.27 -16.38
C ARG A 110 1.33 -2.72 -15.09
N ILE A 111 1.89 -1.51 -15.11
CA ILE A 111 2.42 -0.85 -13.90
C ILE A 111 1.27 -0.56 -12.92
N VAL A 112 0.18 0.01 -13.41
CA VAL A 112 -0.99 0.29 -12.56
C VAL A 112 -1.59 -1.01 -12.00
N GLU A 113 -1.75 -2.04 -12.82
CA GLU A 113 -2.24 -3.36 -12.38
C GLU A 113 -1.33 -4.00 -11.34
N HIS A 114 -0.01 -3.83 -11.47
CA HIS A 114 0.96 -4.24 -10.47
C HIS A 114 0.75 -3.48 -9.15
N ASP A 115 0.70 -2.15 -9.18
CA ASP A 115 0.57 -1.35 -7.96
C ASP A 115 -0.80 -1.52 -7.29
N LEU A 116 -1.86 -1.83 -8.06
CA LEU A 116 -3.15 -2.22 -7.53
C LEU A 116 -3.11 -3.53 -6.74
N LYS A 117 -2.25 -4.50 -7.10
CA LYS A 117 -2.07 -5.72 -6.30
C LYS A 117 -1.42 -5.41 -4.96
N THR A 118 -0.39 -4.57 -4.95
CA THR A 118 0.20 -4.05 -3.70
C THR A 118 -0.88 -3.41 -2.84
N LEU A 119 -1.72 -2.57 -3.44
CA LEU A 119 -2.78 -1.87 -2.72
C LEU A 119 -3.78 -2.85 -2.10
N ASN A 120 -4.18 -3.90 -2.82
CA ASN A 120 -5.08 -4.92 -2.28
C ASN A 120 -4.47 -5.67 -1.09
N LEU A 121 -3.17 -5.96 -1.11
CA LEU A 121 -2.48 -6.56 0.05
C LEU A 121 -2.56 -5.64 1.28
N LEU A 122 -2.38 -4.33 1.10
CA LEU A 122 -2.51 -3.36 2.18
C LEU A 122 -3.96 -3.25 2.67
N VAL A 123 -4.96 -3.29 1.78
CA VAL A 123 -6.39 -3.34 2.14
C VAL A 123 -6.68 -4.53 3.05
N ASP A 124 -6.22 -5.72 2.67
CA ASP A 124 -6.43 -6.92 3.46
C ASP A 124 -5.71 -6.83 4.82
N THR A 125 -4.51 -6.25 4.84
CA THR A 125 -3.78 -6.00 6.09
C THR A 125 -4.57 -5.05 7.02
N THR A 126 -5.17 -3.99 6.48
CA THR A 126 -6.06 -3.11 7.27
C THR A 126 -7.25 -3.87 7.84
N ARG A 127 -7.85 -4.81 7.08
CA ARG A 127 -8.95 -5.65 7.56
C ARG A 127 -8.51 -6.54 8.71
N MET A 128 -7.36 -7.20 8.56
CA MET A 128 -6.76 -8.05 9.60
C MET A 128 -6.48 -7.26 10.88
N LEU A 129 -5.93 -6.05 10.77
CA LEU A 129 -5.73 -5.15 11.92
C LEU A 129 -7.04 -4.74 12.60
N ASN A 130 -8.11 -4.57 11.84
CA ASN A 130 -9.43 -4.29 12.42
C ASN A 130 -9.95 -5.46 13.25
N LEU A 131 -9.70 -6.71 12.84
CA LEU A 131 -10.06 -7.90 13.63
C LEU A 131 -9.33 -7.91 14.98
N ILE A 132 -8.03 -7.58 14.99
CA ILE A 132 -7.26 -7.43 16.23
C ILE A 132 -7.86 -6.31 17.11
N LEU A 133 -8.20 -5.17 16.50
CA LEU A 133 -8.78 -4.03 17.22
C LEU A 133 -10.18 -4.32 17.78
N SER A 134 -10.97 -5.17 17.13
CA SER A 134 -12.27 -5.62 17.63
C SER A 134 -12.18 -6.80 18.60
N SER A 135 -10.97 -7.30 18.88
CA SER A 135 -10.74 -8.50 19.69
C SER A 135 -11.52 -9.72 19.16
N ASP A 136 -11.55 -9.85 17.83
CA ASP A 136 -12.20 -10.99 17.15
C ASP A 136 -11.44 -12.30 17.46
N GLU A 137 -12.15 -13.43 17.56
CA GLU A 137 -11.52 -14.73 17.84
C GLU A 137 -10.66 -15.22 16.68
N GLU A 138 -10.98 -14.81 15.44
CA GLU A 138 -10.20 -15.11 14.23
C GLU A 138 -9.12 -14.05 13.97
N ALA A 139 -8.85 -13.17 14.94
CA ALA A 139 -7.84 -12.13 14.78
C ALA A 139 -6.44 -12.75 14.56
N PRO A 140 -5.72 -12.33 13.51
CA PRO A 140 -4.37 -12.81 13.26
C PRO A 140 -3.39 -12.25 14.28
N SER A 141 -2.26 -12.91 14.43
CA SER A 141 -1.14 -12.41 15.23
C SER A 141 -0.48 -11.18 14.59
N MET A 142 0.21 -10.36 15.40
CA MET A 142 1.00 -9.23 14.87
C MET A 142 2.14 -9.72 13.95
N ALA A 143 2.70 -10.90 14.20
CA ALA A 143 3.68 -11.52 13.32
C ALA A 143 3.11 -11.80 11.91
N GLU A 144 1.86 -12.27 11.81
CA GLU A 144 1.19 -12.45 10.51
C GLU A 144 0.93 -11.12 9.79
N ILE A 145 0.60 -10.07 10.55
CA ILE A 145 0.50 -8.70 10.01
C ILE A 145 1.84 -8.24 9.44
N HIS A 146 2.92 -8.43 10.19
CA HIS A 146 4.27 -8.08 9.79
C HIS A 146 4.66 -8.77 8.49
N ASP A 147 4.47 -10.08 8.43
CA ASP A 147 4.70 -10.89 7.24
C ASP A 147 3.93 -10.37 6.01
N ARG A 148 2.69 -9.96 6.19
CA ARG A 148 1.85 -9.46 5.10
C ARG A 148 2.27 -8.08 4.62
N ILE A 149 2.69 -7.20 5.52
CA ILE A 149 3.33 -5.92 5.18
C ILE A 149 4.63 -6.17 4.42
N GLY A 150 5.45 -7.11 4.88
CA GLY A 150 6.68 -7.53 4.19
C GLY A 150 6.42 -7.98 2.76
N ARG A 151 5.41 -8.83 2.54
CA ARG A 151 4.97 -9.27 1.20
C ARG A 151 4.50 -8.10 0.34
N ALA A 152 3.69 -7.19 0.88
CA ALA A 152 3.22 -6.01 0.15
C ALA A 152 4.38 -5.10 -0.26
N ARG A 153 5.33 -4.86 0.66
CA ARG A 153 6.51 -4.05 0.41
C ARG A 153 7.44 -4.67 -0.63
N ASN A 154 7.70 -5.97 -0.53
CA ASN A 154 8.53 -6.68 -1.51
C ASN A 154 7.90 -6.63 -2.91
N HIS A 155 6.60 -6.93 -3.01
CA HIS A 155 5.87 -6.80 -4.28
C HIS A 155 5.95 -5.36 -4.81
N PHE A 156 5.80 -4.33 -3.97
CA PHE A 156 5.97 -2.96 -4.43
C PHE A 156 7.38 -2.64 -4.92
N ARG A 157 8.43 -3.17 -4.28
CA ARG A 157 9.83 -2.95 -4.69
C ARG A 157 10.17 -3.60 -6.02
N GLU A 158 9.52 -4.72 -6.36
CA GLU A 158 9.64 -5.36 -7.67
C GLU A 158 9.22 -4.43 -8.83
N ARG A 159 8.50 -3.34 -8.53
CA ARG A 159 8.09 -2.32 -9.50
C ARG A 159 9.24 -1.81 -10.37
N ASN A 160 10.44 -1.61 -9.81
CA ASN A 160 11.58 -1.11 -10.59
C ASN A 160 12.02 -2.13 -11.65
N MET A 161 12.19 -3.40 -11.25
CA MET A 161 12.51 -4.49 -12.19
C MET A 161 11.38 -4.71 -13.20
N TYR A 162 10.14 -4.53 -12.75
CA TYR A 162 8.95 -4.66 -13.60
C TYR A 162 8.92 -3.58 -14.68
N ILE A 163 9.28 -2.33 -14.34
CA ILE A 163 9.45 -1.22 -15.27
C ILE A 163 10.60 -1.50 -16.24
N ASP A 164 11.76 -1.93 -15.75
CA ASP A 164 12.90 -2.29 -16.61
C ASP A 164 12.54 -3.33 -17.67
N GLY A 165 11.75 -4.35 -17.27
CA GLY A 165 11.27 -5.39 -18.17
C GLY A 165 10.24 -4.91 -19.20
N LEU A 166 9.60 -3.75 -18.96
CA LEU A 166 8.69 -3.10 -19.89
C LEU A 166 9.42 -2.14 -20.85
N GLU A 167 10.51 -1.50 -20.42
CA GLU A 167 11.31 -0.60 -21.26
C GLU A 167 12.20 -1.34 -22.26
N LYS A 168 12.66 -2.55 -21.93
CA LYS A 168 13.53 -3.37 -22.80
C LYS A 168 12.80 -4.08 -23.96
N ARG A 169 11.48 -3.89 -24.12
CA ARG A 169 10.64 -4.59 -25.13
C ARG A 169 10.10 -3.67 -26.20
#